data_AF-A0A3B0XTU8-F1
#
_entry.id   AF-A0A3B0XTU8-F1
#
_cell.length_a   1.000
_cell.length_b   1.000
_cell.length_c   1.000
_cell.angle_alpha   90.00
_cell.angle_beta   90.00
_cell.angle_gamma   90.00
#
_symmetry.space_group_name_H-M   'P 1'
#
loop_
_entity.id
_entity.type
_entity.pdbx_description
1 polymer ?
#
loop_
_entity_poly.entity_id
_entity_poly.type
_entity_poly.pdbx_seq_one_letter_code
_entity_poly.pdbx_strand_id
1 'polypeptide(L)'
;MLYIKAVYLNLNQCCDDFIKGAELLEQSLVKEAQELFRRASESVSESHRLFLKYQSYYAFSCLLNGEHEAIDICRNAVKVQPFDGDICMNLARAEIFLENRKGALSVIKTGLRFSQEHIGLQALRLKLGVRRRKPLPFLSRNNPVSTALGKRMRKLR
;
A
#
# COMPACT_ATOMS: atom_id res chain seq x y z
N MET A 1 0.14 1.67 13.86
CA MET A 1 -0.25 2.30 12.57
C MET A 1 -0.94 1.27 11.67
N LEU A 2 -2.25 1.42 11.43
CA LEU A 2 -3.15 0.37 10.92
C LEU A 2 -3.03 0.03 9.40
N TYR A 3 -1.91 0.38 8.76
CA TYR A 3 -1.61 0.13 7.33
C TYR A 3 -0.37 -0.76 7.11
N ILE A 4 0.14 -1.31 8.22
CA ILE A 4 1.40 -2.05 8.24
C ILE A 4 1.18 -3.56 8.16
N LYS A 5 0.05 -4.07 8.67
CA LYS A 5 -0.27 -5.50 8.61
C LYS A 5 -0.45 -5.89 7.15
N ALA A 6 0.44 -6.71 6.65
CA ALA A 6 0.49 -7.01 5.25
C ALA A 6 0.17 -8.49 5.06
N VAL A 7 -0.49 -8.77 3.95
CA VAL A 7 -0.72 -10.15 3.55
C VAL A 7 0.28 -10.38 2.44
N TYR A 8 1.34 -11.09 2.78
CA TYR A 8 2.45 -11.41 1.89
C TYR A 8 2.20 -12.76 1.25
N LEU A 9 1.97 -12.78 -0.06
CA LEU A 9 1.84 -14.05 -0.76
C LEU A 9 3.23 -14.63 -1.03
N ASN A 10 3.41 -15.93 -0.72
CA ASN A 10 4.61 -16.71 -1.02
C ASN A 10 5.90 -16.26 -0.31
N LEU A 11 5.85 -15.87 0.97
CA LEU A 11 7.05 -15.62 1.79
C LEU A 11 8.05 -16.78 1.79
N ASN A 12 7.56 -18.01 1.63
CA ASN A 12 8.37 -19.23 1.56
C ASN A 12 9.36 -19.27 0.38
N GLN A 13 9.23 -18.37 -0.60
CA GLN A 13 10.16 -18.27 -1.73
C GLN A 13 11.22 -17.18 -1.54
N CYS A 14 11.08 -16.37 -0.49
CA CYS A 14 11.99 -15.27 -0.19
C CYS A 14 13.17 -15.72 0.69
N CYS A 15 14.25 -14.95 0.70
CA CYS A 15 15.38 -15.18 1.58
C CYS A 15 15.08 -14.78 3.03
N ASP A 16 15.90 -15.27 3.97
CA ASP A 16 15.72 -15.05 5.41
C ASP A 16 15.69 -13.57 5.78
N ASP A 17 16.56 -12.75 5.19
CA ASP A 17 16.58 -11.30 5.40
C ASP A 17 15.23 -10.67 5.02
N PHE A 18 14.65 -11.07 3.89
CA PHE A 18 13.36 -10.54 3.46
C PHE A 18 12.23 -10.94 4.43
N ILE A 19 12.19 -12.21 4.83
CA ILE A 19 11.19 -12.72 5.78
C ILE A 19 11.31 -11.97 7.11
N LYS A 20 12.53 -11.81 7.62
CA LYS A 20 12.77 -11.07 8.86
C LYS A 20 12.44 -9.58 8.73
N GLY A 21 12.76 -8.96 7.59
CA GLY A 21 12.39 -7.58 7.29
C GLY A 21 10.87 -7.38 7.29
N ALA A 22 10.12 -8.34 6.74
CA ALA A 22 8.67 -8.33 6.74
C ALA A 22 8.09 -8.39 8.17
N GLU A 23 8.63 -9.24 9.04
CA GLU A 23 8.26 -9.32 10.46
C GLU A 23 8.54 -8.01 11.22
N LEU A 24 9.72 -7.43 11.03
CA LEU A 24 10.11 -6.18 11.69
C LEU A 24 9.26 -5.01 11.21
N LEU A 25 8.93 -4.99 9.91
CA LEU A 25 8.02 -4.00 9.36
C LEU A 25 6.66 -4.08 10.05
N GLU A 26 6.10 -5.28 10.26
CA GLU A 26 4.85 -5.48 11.00
C GLU A 26 4.88 -4.95 12.44
N GLN A 27 6.05 -5.04 13.08
CA GLN A 27 6.32 -4.50 14.42
C GLN A 27 6.59 -2.98 14.42
N SER A 28 6.51 -2.32 13.27
CA SER A 28 6.83 -0.90 13.08
C SER A 28 8.30 -0.55 13.34
N LEU A 29 9.19 -1.54 13.29
CA LEU A 29 10.66 -1.39 13.34
C LEU A 29 11.19 -1.09 11.94
N VAL A 30 10.85 0.11 11.43
CA VAL A 30 11.02 0.49 10.01
C VAL A 30 12.48 0.53 9.59
N LYS A 31 13.38 1.03 10.43
CA LYS A 31 14.80 1.19 10.08
C LYS A 31 15.49 -0.16 9.94
N GLU A 32 15.20 -1.08 10.85
CA GLU A 32 15.71 -2.44 10.84
C GLU A 32 15.14 -3.24 9.67
N ALA A 33 13.84 -3.06 9.39
CA ALA A 33 13.20 -3.66 8.22
C ALA A 33 13.83 -3.14 6.90
N GLN A 34 14.08 -1.83 6.80
CA GLN A 34 14.70 -1.21 5.63
C GLN A 34 16.06 -1.82 5.33
N GLU A 35 16.90 -1.98 6.36
CA GLU A 35 18.23 -2.56 6.20
C GLU A 35 18.16 -4.02 5.72
N LEU A 36 17.22 -4.81 6.23
CA LEU A 36 17.04 -6.19 5.78
C LEU A 36 16.49 -6.28 4.35
N PHE A 37 15.55 -5.40 3.98
CA PHE A 37 15.07 -5.35 2.59
C PHE A 37 16.15 -4.90 1.62
N ARG A 38 17.04 -4.00 2.04
CA ARG A 38 18.20 -3.57 1.26
C ARG A 38 19.09 -4.77 0.95
N ARG A 39 19.52 -5.51 1.98
CA ARG A 39 20.34 -6.73 1.82
C ARG A 39 19.66 -7.78 0.95
N ALA A 40 18.37 -8.02 1.16
CA ALA A 40 17.59 -8.92 0.33
C ALA A 40 17.63 -8.48 -1.15
N SER A 41 17.43 -7.19 -1.43
CA SER A 41 17.47 -6.64 -2.80
C SER A 41 18.85 -6.72 -3.44
N GLU A 42 19.93 -6.54 -2.67
CA GLU A 42 21.33 -6.64 -3.11
C GLU A 42 21.77 -8.10 -3.31
N SER A 43 21.10 -9.06 -2.68
CA SER A 43 21.43 -10.49 -2.77
C SER A 43 21.02 -11.16 -4.08
N VAL A 44 20.25 -10.47 -4.93
CA VAL A 44 19.73 -11.01 -6.19
C VAL A 44 20.04 -10.06 -7.36
N SER A 45 20.30 -10.61 -8.54
CA SER A 45 20.50 -9.80 -9.75
C SER A 45 19.20 -9.12 -10.21
N GLU A 46 19.31 -8.06 -11.01
CA GLU A 46 18.15 -7.36 -11.59
C GLU A 46 17.23 -8.28 -12.43
N SER A 47 17.82 -9.31 -13.05
CA SER A 47 17.11 -10.33 -13.82
C SER A 47 16.36 -11.37 -12.97
N HIS A 48 16.61 -11.39 -11.65
CA HIS A 48 16.00 -12.36 -10.76
C HIS A 48 14.51 -12.07 -10.57
N ARG A 49 13.67 -13.11 -10.60
CA ARG A 49 12.20 -12.99 -10.52
C ARG A 49 11.69 -12.23 -9.28
N LEU A 50 12.44 -12.24 -8.19
CA LEU A 50 12.10 -11.56 -6.92
C LEU A 50 12.68 -10.15 -6.81
N PHE A 51 13.53 -9.72 -7.73
CA PHE A 51 14.23 -8.43 -7.64
C PHE A 51 13.26 -7.27 -7.44
N LEU A 52 12.25 -7.13 -8.30
CA LEU A 52 11.26 -6.06 -8.21
C LEU A 52 10.37 -6.18 -6.98
N LYS A 53 10.14 -7.41 -6.49
CA LYS A 53 9.47 -7.61 -5.20
C LYS A 53 10.32 -6.99 -4.11
N TYR A 54 11.56 -7.42 -3.93
CA TYR A 54 12.46 -6.90 -2.90
C TYR A 54 12.65 -5.37 -2.99
N GLN A 55 12.84 -4.85 -4.20
CA GLN A 55 12.92 -3.42 -4.46
C GLN A 55 11.66 -2.67 -4.00
N SER A 56 10.46 -3.20 -4.26
CA SER A 56 9.21 -2.55 -3.81
C SER A 56 9.09 -2.47 -2.28
N TYR A 57 9.62 -3.47 -1.56
CA TYR A 57 9.62 -3.49 -0.09
C TYR A 57 10.65 -2.54 0.49
N TYR A 58 11.86 -2.57 -0.05
CA TYR A 58 12.92 -1.65 0.30
C TYR A 58 12.47 -0.20 0.10
N ALA A 59 11.97 0.12 -1.10
CA ALA A 59 11.47 1.45 -1.42
C ALA A 59 10.31 1.91 -0.52
N PHE A 60 9.37 1.01 -0.21
CA PHE A 60 8.30 1.35 0.72
C PHE A 60 8.83 1.62 2.14
N SER A 61 9.85 0.89 2.61
CA SER A 61 10.47 1.15 3.91
C SER A 61 11.27 2.46 3.95
N CYS A 62 12.01 2.80 2.89
CA CYS A 62 12.65 4.11 2.70
C CYS A 62 11.63 5.25 2.81
N LEU A 63 10.49 5.09 2.11
CA LEU A 63 9.41 6.07 2.15
C LEU A 63 8.86 6.28 3.57
N LEU A 64 8.67 5.20 4.33
CA LEU A 64 8.25 5.27 5.73
C LEU A 64 9.31 5.92 6.64
N ASN A 65 10.58 5.87 6.26
CA ASN A 65 11.70 6.47 6.98
C ASN A 65 12.00 7.93 6.54
N GLY A 66 11.19 8.50 5.64
CA GLY A 66 11.25 9.90 5.21
C GLY A 66 11.88 10.15 3.84
N GLU A 67 12.30 9.10 3.11
CA GLU A 67 12.87 9.21 1.77
C GLU A 67 11.75 9.20 0.72
N HIS A 68 11.17 10.38 0.47
CA HIS A 68 9.95 10.52 -0.35
C HIS A 68 10.12 10.11 -1.82
N GLU A 69 11.33 10.23 -2.37
CA GLU A 69 11.71 9.87 -3.74
C GLU A 69 11.58 8.37 -4.00
N ALA A 70 11.63 7.54 -2.96
CA ALA A 70 11.50 6.09 -3.07
C ALA A 70 10.15 5.63 -3.65
N ILE A 71 9.13 6.51 -3.69
CA ILE A 71 7.87 6.24 -4.37
C ILE A 71 8.06 5.88 -5.85
N ASP A 72 9.06 6.45 -6.52
CA ASP A 72 9.27 6.22 -7.95
C ASP A 72 9.79 4.80 -8.23
N ILE A 73 10.52 4.21 -7.28
CA ILE A 73 10.90 2.79 -7.33
C ILE A 73 9.65 1.91 -7.23
N CYS A 74 8.73 2.22 -6.30
CA CYS A 74 7.45 1.49 -6.19
C CYS A 74 6.62 1.60 -7.49
N ARG A 75 6.57 2.79 -8.09
CA ARG A 75 5.84 3.04 -9.36
C ARG A 75 6.46 2.27 -10.52
N ASN A 76 7.78 2.26 -10.61
CA ASN A 76 8.49 1.50 -11.63
C ASN A 76 8.25 0.00 -11.47
N ALA A 77 8.31 -0.53 -10.24
CA ALA A 77 8.05 -1.95 -9.99
C ALA A 77 6.65 -2.38 -10.47
N VAL A 78 5.60 -1.59 -10.18
CA VAL A 78 4.23 -1.87 -10.69
C VAL A 78 4.14 -1.71 -12.20
N LYS A 79 4.86 -0.76 -12.80
CA LYS A 79 4.88 -0.59 -14.27
C LYS A 79 5.43 -1.82 -14.97
N VAL A 80 6.47 -2.45 -14.40
CA VAL A 80 7.12 -3.64 -14.98
C VAL A 80 6.38 -4.93 -14.62
N GLN A 81 5.91 -5.08 -13.39
CA GLN A 81 5.21 -6.26 -12.89
C GLN A 81 3.83 -5.91 -12.28
N PRO A 82 2.86 -5.46 -13.11
CA PRO A 82 1.53 -5.07 -12.62
C PRO A 82 0.68 -6.26 -12.15
N PHE A 83 1.11 -7.49 -12.47
CA PHE A 83 0.40 -8.72 -12.13
C PHE A 83 0.76 -9.26 -10.73
N ASP A 84 1.90 -8.85 -10.16
CA ASP A 84 2.27 -9.23 -8.80
C ASP A 84 1.49 -8.37 -7.79
N GLY A 85 0.59 -9.03 -7.06
CA GLY A 85 -0.29 -8.36 -6.12
C GLY A 85 0.44 -7.76 -4.90
N ASP A 86 1.57 -8.32 -4.47
CA ASP A 86 2.35 -7.76 -3.35
C ASP A 86 3.04 -6.47 -3.77
N ILE A 87 3.60 -6.43 -4.99
CA ILE A 87 4.20 -5.22 -5.56
C ILE A 87 3.15 -4.12 -5.70
N CYS A 88 1.96 -4.47 -6.22
CA CYS A 88 0.83 -3.53 -6.28
C CYS A 88 0.39 -3.08 -4.88
N MET A 89 0.39 -3.97 -3.89
CA MET A 89 0.01 -3.65 -2.52
C MET A 89 0.98 -2.65 -1.89
N ASN A 90 2.29 -2.81 -2.10
CA ASN A 90 3.29 -1.87 -1.59
C ASN A 90 3.14 -0.48 -2.20
N LEU A 91 2.97 -0.37 -3.52
CA LEU A 91 2.70 0.94 -4.13
C LEU A 91 1.37 1.53 -3.63
N ALA A 92 0.32 0.72 -3.46
CA ALA A 92 -0.93 1.21 -2.91
C ALA A 92 -0.77 1.76 -1.49
N ARG A 93 0.03 1.11 -0.64
CA ARG A 93 0.36 1.60 0.72
C ARG A 93 1.20 2.87 0.66
N ALA A 94 2.16 2.94 -0.25
CA ALA A 94 2.99 4.11 -0.48
C ALA A 94 2.16 5.33 -0.90
N GLU A 95 1.24 5.16 -1.86
CA GLU A 95 0.32 6.22 -2.30
C GLU A 95 -0.66 6.63 -1.19
N ILE A 96 -1.07 5.72 -0.29
CA ILE A 96 -1.86 6.07 0.91
C ILE A 96 -1.04 6.89 1.89
N PHE A 97 0.21 6.50 2.14
CA PHE A 97 1.13 7.20 3.04
C PHE A 97 1.38 8.64 2.58
N LEU A 98 1.48 8.84 1.26
CA LEU A 98 1.59 10.17 0.63
C LEU A 98 0.25 10.89 0.43
N GLU A 99 -0.83 10.44 1.07
CA GLU A 99 -2.18 10.99 0.95
C GLU A 99 -2.77 11.02 -0.47
N ASN A 100 -2.15 10.34 -1.44
CA ASN A 100 -2.63 10.21 -2.81
C ASN A 100 -3.65 9.08 -2.95
N ARG A 101 -4.84 9.32 -2.39
CA ARG A 101 -5.94 8.37 -2.40
C ARG A 101 -6.35 7.93 -3.82
N LYS A 102 -6.25 8.81 -4.83
CA LYS A 102 -6.60 8.47 -6.22
C LYS A 102 -5.59 7.49 -6.81
N GLY A 103 -4.29 7.74 -6.60
CA GLY A 103 -3.21 6.84 -7.00
C GLY A 103 -3.37 5.45 -6.38
N ALA A 104 -3.59 5.40 -5.06
CA ALA A 104 -3.81 4.14 -4.34
C ALA A 104 -4.96 3.31 -4.93
N LEU A 105 -6.12 3.92 -5.18
CA LEU A 105 -7.26 3.21 -5.80
C LEU A 105 -6.96 2.71 -7.21
N SER A 106 -6.22 3.49 -8.00
CA SER A 106 -5.82 3.09 -9.35
C SER A 106 -4.96 1.82 -9.31
N VAL A 107 -3.96 1.80 -8.44
CA VAL A 107 -3.05 0.67 -8.28
C VAL A 107 -3.76 -0.56 -7.73
N ILE A 108 -4.64 -0.38 -6.73
CA ILE A 108 -5.47 -1.48 -6.20
C ILE A 108 -6.34 -2.09 -7.30
N LYS A 109 -6.93 -1.27 -8.17
CA LYS A 109 -7.71 -1.75 -9.31
C LYS A 109 -6.83 -2.54 -10.28
N THR A 110 -5.63 -2.06 -10.58
CA THR A 110 -4.67 -2.76 -11.43
C THR A 110 -4.27 -4.12 -10.84
N GLY A 111 -3.84 -4.15 -9.58
CA GLY A 111 -3.43 -5.40 -8.93
C GLY A 111 -4.56 -6.43 -8.83
N LEU A 112 -5.78 -6.00 -8.47
CA LEU A 112 -6.94 -6.90 -8.39
C LEU A 112 -7.45 -7.38 -9.76
N ARG A 113 -7.02 -6.76 -10.87
CA ARG A 113 -7.30 -7.28 -12.22
C ARG A 113 -6.56 -8.59 -12.49
N PHE A 114 -5.36 -8.74 -11.94
CA PHE A 114 -4.50 -9.91 -12.15
C PHE A 114 -4.51 -10.87 -10.95
N SER A 115 -4.54 -10.33 -9.74
CA SER A 115 -4.54 -11.07 -8.47
C SER A 115 -5.86 -10.83 -7.74
N GLN A 116 -6.97 -11.33 -8.30
CA GLN A 116 -8.32 -11.06 -7.79
C GLN A 116 -8.48 -11.49 -6.32
N GLU A 117 -7.84 -12.58 -5.92
CA GLU A 117 -7.90 -13.16 -4.58
C GLU A 117 -6.92 -12.53 -3.58
N HIS A 118 -6.15 -11.51 -3.98
CA HIS A 118 -5.16 -10.89 -3.11
C HIS A 118 -5.82 -10.18 -1.92
N ILE A 119 -5.79 -10.84 -0.76
CA ILE A 119 -6.50 -10.43 0.46
C ILE A 119 -6.10 -9.02 0.89
N GLY A 120 -4.80 -8.68 0.83
CA GLY A 120 -4.30 -7.35 1.19
C GLY A 120 -4.87 -6.22 0.32
N LEU A 121 -4.91 -6.40 -1.00
CA LEU A 121 -5.50 -5.44 -1.93
C LEU A 121 -7.02 -5.33 -1.76
N GLN A 122 -7.73 -6.44 -1.52
CA GLN A 122 -9.16 -6.42 -1.22
C GLN A 122 -9.45 -5.64 0.07
N ALA A 123 -8.67 -5.89 1.13
CA ALA A 123 -8.78 -5.18 2.40
C ALA A 123 -8.51 -3.68 2.24
N LEU A 124 -7.45 -3.30 1.50
CA LEU A 124 -7.18 -1.90 1.17
C LEU A 124 -8.31 -1.26 0.36
N ARG A 125 -8.86 -1.98 -0.63
CA ARG A 125 -10.01 -1.52 -1.42
C ARG A 125 -11.22 -1.22 -0.54
N LEU A 126 -11.55 -2.12 0.38
CA LEU A 126 -12.66 -1.97 1.33
C LEU A 126 -12.41 -0.81 2.30
N LYS A 127 -11.19 -0.70 2.85
CA LYS A 127 -10.80 0.36 3.80
C LYS A 127 -10.85 1.74 3.15
N LEU A 128 -10.37 1.87 1.91
CA LEU A 128 -10.51 3.10 1.13
C LEU A 128 -11.94 3.32 0.64
N GLY A 129 -12.76 2.28 0.67
CA GLY A 129 -14.05 2.13 0.02
C GLY A 129 -15.25 1.99 0.96
N VAL A 130 -15.42 2.95 1.88
CA VAL A 130 -16.76 3.53 2.15
C VAL A 130 -16.61 5.05 2.18
N ARG A 131 -16.80 5.72 1.04
CA ARG A 131 -17.17 7.14 1.09
C ARG A 131 -18.63 7.15 1.55
N ARG A 132 -18.92 7.63 2.77
CA ARG A 132 -20.32 7.82 3.21
C ARG A 132 -21.08 8.49 2.08
N ARG A 133 -22.19 7.88 1.62
CA ARG A 133 -23.11 8.55 0.69
C ARG A 133 -23.44 9.90 1.30
N LYS A 134 -23.45 10.96 0.47
CA LYS A 134 -24.07 12.21 0.90
C LYS A 134 -25.49 11.83 1.36
N PRO A 135 -25.95 12.29 2.53
CA PRO A 135 -27.34 12.06 2.93
C PRO A 135 -28.30 12.62 1.87
N LEU A 136 -27.88 13.63 1.09
CA LEU A 136 -28.61 14.19 -0.04
C LEU A 136 -27.69 14.30 -1.27
N PRO A 137 -27.76 13.36 -2.24
CA PRO A 137 -26.85 13.32 -3.39
C PRO A 137 -27.01 14.50 -4.37
N PHE A 138 -28.17 15.16 -4.36
CA PHE A 138 -28.55 16.28 -5.24
C PHE A 138 -28.09 17.67 -4.75
N LEU A 139 -27.50 17.78 -3.55
CA LEU A 139 -27.00 19.06 -3.02
C LEU A 139 -25.47 19.19 -3.20
N SER A 140 -25.02 20.38 -3.62
CA SER A 140 -23.60 20.71 -3.80
C SER A 140 -22.86 20.70 -2.44
N ARG A 141 -21.55 20.43 -2.45
CA ARG A 141 -20.75 20.24 -1.22
C ARG A 141 -20.66 21.48 -0.32
N ASN A 142 -20.91 22.66 -0.88
CA ASN A 142 -20.86 23.91 -0.15
C ASN A 142 -22.24 24.33 0.38
N ASN A 143 -23.27 23.49 0.23
CA ASN A 143 -24.58 23.80 0.79
C ASN A 143 -24.56 23.61 2.33
N PRO A 144 -24.91 24.65 3.11
CA PRO A 144 -24.92 24.61 4.58
C PRO A 144 -25.71 23.44 5.17
N VAL A 145 -26.78 22.99 4.48
CA VAL A 145 -27.64 21.88 4.90
C VAL A 145 -26.87 20.55 4.91
N SER A 146 -26.01 20.32 3.92
CA SER A 146 -25.19 19.09 3.85
C SER A 146 -24.15 19.03 4.97
N THR A 147 -23.58 20.18 5.32
CA THR A 147 -22.61 20.31 6.41
C THR A 147 -23.27 20.14 7.78
N ALA A 148 -24.48 20.70 7.96
CA ALA A 148 -25.24 20.58 9.20
C ALA A 148 -25.70 19.14 9.47
N LEU A 149 -26.25 18.44 8.46
CA LEU A 149 -26.62 17.02 8.60
C LEU A 149 -25.40 16.14 8.90
N GLY A 150 -24.27 16.39 8.24
CA GLY A 150 -23.02 15.65 8.50
C GLY A 150 -22.52 15.80 9.95
N LYS A 151 -22.66 17.00 10.54
CA LYS A 151 -22.29 17.27 11.94
C LYS A 151 -23.27 16.62 12.93
N ARG A 152 -24.57 16.65 12.65
CA ARG A 152 -25.60 16.08 13.54
C ARG A 152 -25.56 14.55 13.59
N MET A 153 -25.34 13.89 12.45
CA MET A 153 -25.12 12.43 12.40
C MET A 153 -23.82 11.97 13.05
N ARG A 154 -22.85 12.88 13.28
CA ARG A 154 -21.62 12.55 14.02
C ARG A 154 -21.83 12.54 15.54
N LYS A 155 -22.82 13.28 16.05
CA LYS A 155 -23.18 13.35 17.47
C LYS A 155 -24.16 12.27 17.92
N LEU A 156 -24.82 11.59 16.99
CA LEU A 156 -25.78 10.49 17.26
C LEU A 156 -25.09 9.10 17.28
N ARG A 157 -23.77 9.08 17.46
CA ARG A 157 -22.94 7.88 17.46
C ARG A 157 -22.12 7.82 18.73
#